data_AF-A0A955CDB2-F1
#
_entry.id   AF-A0A955CDB2-F1
#
_cell.length_a   1.000
_cell.length_b   1.000
_cell.length_c   1.000
_cell.angle_alpha   90.00
_cell.angle_beta   90.00
_cell.angle_gamma   90.00
#
_symmetry.space_group_name_H-M   'P 1'
#
loop_
_entity.id
_entity.type
_entity.pdbx_description
1 polymer ?
#
loop_
_entity_poly.entity_id
_entity_poly.type
_entity_poly.pdbx_seq_one_letter_code
_entity_poly.pdbx_strand_id
1 'polypeptide(L)' 'MERQYTKFQQRAIKNYYDNREAISLQRLSELVTDLYLAEGKSKVTKWKQAAAALEKLGVPKKE' A
#
# COMPACT_ATOMS: atom_id res chain seq x y z
N MET A 1 17.65 -22.64 1.21
CA MET A 1 18.64 -21.71 1.78
C MET A 1 17.88 -20.58 2.45
N GLU A 2 18.02 -20.39 3.75
CA GLU A 2 17.51 -19.19 4.42
C GLU A 2 18.14 -17.95 3.79
N ARG A 3 17.32 -16.94 3.49
CA ARG A 3 17.83 -15.65 3.00
C ARG A 3 18.55 -14.96 4.16
N GLN A 4 19.88 -14.97 4.16
CA GLN A 4 20.67 -14.20 5.13
C GLN A 4 20.66 -12.72 4.73
N TYR A 5 19.96 -11.91 5.52
CA TYR A 5 19.97 -10.45 5.39
C TYR A 5 21.10 -9.84 6.21
N THR A 6 21.78 -8.84 5.66
CA THR A 6 22.75 -8.03 6.43
C THR A 6 22.06 -7.27 7.56
N LYS A 7 22.79 -6.82 8.58
CA LYS A 7 22.23 -6.03 9.69
C LYS A 7 21.45 -4.80 9.19
N PHE A 8 21.93 -4.15 8.14
CA PHE A 8 21.24 -3.02 7.52
C PHE A 8 19.91 -3.44 6.88
N GLN A 9 19.91 -4.54 6.11
CA GLN A 9 18.70 -5.06 5.47
C GLN A 9 17.66 -5.49 6.51
N GLN A 10 18.08 -6.15 7.58
CA GLN A 10 17.20 -6.52 8.69
C GLN A 10 16.52 -5.28 9.31
N ARG A 11 17.29 -4.22 9.57
CA ARG A 11 16.75 -2.96 10.09
C ARG A 11 15.78 -2.30 9.10
N ALA A 12 16.12 -2.27 7.82
CA ALA A 12 15.25 -1.70 6.79
C ALA A 12 13.92 -2.48 6.68
N ILE A 13 13.97 -3.81 6.71
CA ILE A 13 12.77 -4.67 6.71
C ILE A 13 11.92 -4.39 7.95
N LYS A 14 12.53 -4.36 9.15
CA LYS A 14 11.82 -4.06 10.39
C LYS A 14 11.13 -2.69 10.30
N ASN A 15 11.87 -1.64 9.95
CA ASN A 15 11.35 -0.29 9.84
C ASN A 15 10.20 -0.20 8.82
N TYR A 16 10.26 -0.93 7.71
CA TYR A 16 9.17 -0.99 6.74
C TYR A 16 7.90 -1.54 7.38
N TYR A 17 7.97 -2.65 8.12
CA TYR A 17 6.81 -3.24 8.77
C TYR A 17 6.30 -2.39 9.94
N ASP A 18 7.19 -1.80 10.74
CA ASP A 18 6.85 -0.87 11.82
C ASP A 18 6.04 0.34 11.31
N ASN A 19 6.29 0.76 10.06
CA ASN A 19 5.65 1.93 9.44
C ASN A 19 4.67 1.56 8.31
N ARG A 20 4.35 0.27 8.14
CA ARG A 20 3.59 -0.23 6.97
C ARG A 20 2.21 0.41 6.88
N GLU A 21 1.55 0.61 8.01
CA GLU A 21 0.23 1.25 8.08
C GLU A 21 0.30 2.70 7.62
N ALA A 22 1.22 3.50 8.19
CA ALA A 22 1.43 4.90 7.80
C ALA A 22 1.78 5.04 6.31
N ILE A 23 2.66 4.18 5.79
CA ILE A 23 2.99 4.13 4.35
C ILE A 23 1.74 3.81 3.51
N SER A 24 0.92 2.87 3.95
CA SER A 24 -0.29 2.47 3.23
C SER A 24 -1.35 3.56 3.25
N LEU A 25 -1.47 4.30 4.37
CA LEU A 25 -2.38 5.43 4.51
C LEU A 25 -1.97 6.58 3.60
N GLN A 26 -0.68 6.96 3.61
CA GLN A 26 -0.14 7.98 2.70
C GLN A 26 -0.41 7.60 1.23
N ARG A 27 -0.16 6.33 0.88
CA ARG A 27 -0.42 5.84 -0.48
C ARG A 27 -1.90 5.90 -0.86
N LEU A 28 -2.80 5.62 0.09
CA LEU A 28 -4.23 5.73 -0.15
C LEU A 28 -4.63 7.19 -0.40
N SER A 29 -4.10 8.15 0.36
CA SER A 29 -4.35 9.58 0.15
C SER A 29 -3.94 10.06 -1.25
N GLU A 30 -2.79 9.61 -1.75
CA GLU A 30 -2.35 9.86 -3.13
C GLU A 30 -3.32 9.23 -4.14
N LEU A 31 -3.69 7.97 -3.93
CA LEU A 31 -4.59 7.25 -4.84
C LEU A 31 -5.98 7.89 -4.93
N VAL A 32 -6.51 8.42 -3.83
CA VAL A 32 -7.81 9.12 -3.80
C VAL A 32 -7.72 10.41 -4.63
N THR A 33 -6.61 11.15 -4.53
CA THR A 33 -6.37 12.35 -5.35
C THR A 33 -6.28 11.99 -6.83
N ASP A 34 -5.50 10.96 -7.16
CA ASP A 34 -5.39 10.46 -8.53
C ASP A 34 -6.72 9.97 -9.08
N LEU A 35 -7.53 9.33 -8.25
CA LEU A 35 -8.83 8.78 -8.62
C LEU A 35 -9.85 9.88 -8.94
N TYR A 36 -9.79 11.00 -8.22
CA TYR A 36 -10.60 12.18 -8.52
C TYR A 36 -10.31 12.72 -9.93
N LEU A 37 -9.04 12.74 -10.33
CA LEU A 37 -8.59 13.22 -11.64
C LEU A 37 -8.71 12.18 -12.77
N ALA A 38 -8.83 10.89 -12.43
CA ALA A 38 -8.80 9.82 -13.42
C ALA A 38 -10.15 9.61 -14.12
N GLU A 39 -10.10 9.25 -15.40
CA GLU A 39 -11.25 8.89 -16.22
C GLU A 39 -11.05 7.56 -16.95
N GLY A 40 -12.13 7.01 -17.50
CA GLY A 40 -12.13 5.78 -18.30
C GLY A 40 -11.40 4.60 -17.65
N LYS A 41 -10.51 3.96 -18.41
CA LYS A 41 -9.73 2.78 -17.96
C LYS A 41 -8.78 3.10 -16.79
N SER A 42 -8.31 4.35 -16.70
CA SER A 42 -7.41 4.77 -15.61
C SER A 42 -8.14 4.75 -14.27
N LYS A 43 -9.37 5.28 -14.22
CA LYS A 43 -10.21 5.29 -13.02
C LYS A 43 -10.46 3.89 -12.45
N VAL A 44 -10.73 2.91 -13.31
CA VAL A 44 -10.90 1.50 -12.89
C VAL A 44 -9.61 0.94 -12.28
N THR A 45 -8.46 1.26 -12.87
CA THR A 45 -7.16 0.83 -12.34
C THR A 45 -6.87 1.47 -10.98
N LYS A 46 -7.15 2.76 -10.83
CA LYS A 46 -6.96 3.49 -9.56
C LYS A 46 -7.87 2.95 -8.46
N TRP A 47 -9.13 2.60 -8.75
CA TRP A 47 -10.01 1.93 -7.80
C TRP A 47 -9.45 0.60 -7.30
N LYS A 48 -8.92 -0.25 -8.20
CA LYS A 48 -8.27 -1.52 -7.80
C LYS A 48 -7.07 -1.29 -6.89
N GLN A 49 -6.27 -0.27 -7.17
CA GLN A 49 -5.12 0.10 -6.34
C GLN A 49 -5.56 0.62 -4.96
N ALA A 50 -6.61 1.45 -4.90
CA ALA A 50 -7.15 1.98 -3.65
C ALA A 50 -7.71 0.85 -2.76
N ALA A 51 -8.45 -0.10 -3.35
CA ALA A 51 -8.92 -1.28 -2.63
C ALA A 51 -7.75 -2.09 -2.03
N ALA A 52 -6.70 -2.35 -2.80
CA ALA A 52 -5.51 -3.05 -2.30
C ALA A 52 -4.77 -2.27 -1.19
N ALA A 53 -4.81 -0.93 -1.19
CA ALA A 53 -4.26 -0.11 -0.11
C ALA A 53 -5.11 -0.21 1.16
N LEU A 54 -6.45 -0.19 1.03
CA LEU A 54 -7.39 -0.40 2.13
C LEU A 54 -7.22 -1.78 2.79
N GLU A 55 -7.04 -2.84 1.99
CA GLU A 55 -6.75 -4.18 2.50
C GLU A 55 -5.46 -4.22 3.35
N LYS A 56 -4.42 -3.48 2.94
CA LYS A 56 -3.16 -3.38 3.70
C LYS A 56 -3.32 -2.62 5.03
N LEU A 57 -4.33 -1.74 5.11
CA LEU A 57 -4.74 -1.04 6.32
C LEU A 57 -5.69 -1.89 7.20
N GLY A 58 -5.98 -3.13 6.80
CA GLY A 58 -6.84 -4.03 7.57
C GLY A 58 -8.34 -3.77 7.40
N VAL A 59 -8.75 -2.96 6.41
CA VAL A 59 -10.17 -2.78 6.10
C VAL A 59 -10.71 -4.08 5.52
N PRO A 60 -11.77 -4.66 6.10
CA PRO A 60 -12.33 -5.92 5.62
C PRO A 60 -12.94 -5.73 4.22
N LYS A 61 -12.83 -6.77 3.38
CA LYS A 61 -13.61 -6.83 2.15
C LYS A 61 -15.07 -7.00 2.51
N LYS A 62 -15.93 -6.22 1.87
CA LYS A 62 -17.37 -6.43 1.93
C LYS A 62 -17.68 -7.68 1.11
N GLU A 63 -18.40 -8.64 1.70
CA GLU A 63 -18.92 -9.84 1.05
C GLU A 63 -19.94 -9.53 -0.05
#